data_AF-A0A949U401-F1
#
_entry.id   AF-A0A949U401-F1
#
_cell.length_a   1.000
_cell.length_b   1.000
_cell.length_c   1.000
_cell.angle_alpha   90.00
_cell.angle_beta   90.00
_cell.angle_gamma   90.00
#
_symmetry.space_group_name_H-M   'P 1'
#
loop_
_entity.id
_entity.type
_entity.pdbx_description
1 polymer ?
#
loop_
_entity_poly.entity_id
_entity_poly.type
_entity_poly.pdbx_seq_one_letter_code
_entity_poly.pdbx_strand_id
1 'polypeptide(L)' 'MTRRELLLRIDELSAEIRSYPTPIARCDLHLPALLEERAGLVAHLNSLEQEPACSPEASWANDGGPNAA' A
#
# COMPACT_ATOMS: atom_id res chain seq x y z
N MET A 1 8.30 13.48 -8.42
CA MET A 1 7.47 13.83 -7.26
C MET A 1 8.34 13.96 -6.04
N THR A 2 8.12 14.99 -5.23
CA THR A 2 8.74 15.16 -3.91
C THR A 2 8.09 14.23 -2.87
N ARG A 3 8.76 13.98 -1.73
CA ARG A 3 8.18 13.22 -0.61
C ARG A 3 6.80 13.72 -0.20
N ARG A 4 6.63 15.05 -0.16
CA ARG A 4 5.35 15.69 0.19
C ARG A 4 4.26 15.39 -0.83
N GLU A 5 4.59 15.44 -2.12
CA GLU A 5 3.65 15.13 -3.20
C GLU A 5 3.21 13.65 -3.16
N LEU A 6 4.13 12.72 -2.87
CA LEU A 6 3.80 11.31 -2.69
C LEU A 6 2.81 11.10 -1.54
N LEU A 7 3.07 11.71 -0.37
CA LEU A 7 2.19 11.61 0.79
C LEU A 7 0.79 12.15 0.51
N LEU A 8 0.69 13.32 -0.14
CA LEU A 8 -0.60 13.89 -0.53
C LEU A 8 -1.36 12.96 -1.47
N ARG A 9 -0.68 12.41 -2.49
CA ARG A 9 -1.32 11.51 -3.45
C ARG A 9 -1.79 10.20 -2.81
N ILE A 10 -1.00 9.64 -1.89
CA ILE A 10 -1.38 8.44 -1.13
C ILE A 10 -2.63 8.71 -0.28
N ASP A 11 -2.73 9.88 0.35
CA ASP A 11 -3.90 10.26 1.15
C ASP A 11 -5.16 10.38 0.27
N GLU A 12 -5.06 11.06 -0.88
CA GLU A 12 -6.14 11.18 -1.86
C GLU A 12 -6.67 9.81 -2.31
N LEU A 13 -5.77 8.92 -2.75
CA LEU A 13 -6.14 7.57 -3.17
C LEU A 13 -6.75 6.78 -2.02
N SER A 14 -6.24 6.95 -0.79
CA SER A 14 -6.78 6.28 0.39
C SER A 14 -8.18 6.77 0.75
N ALA A 15 -8.45 8.05 0.57
CA ALA A 15 -9.79 8.62 0.73
C ALA A 15 -10.76 8.08 -0.34
N GLU A 16 -10.34 8.07 -1.60
CA GLU A 16 -11.14 7.54 -2.71
C GLU A 16 -11.50 6.07 -2.49
N ILE A 17 -10.51 5.23 -2.18
CA ILE A 17 -10.69 3.79 -1.91
C ILE A 17 -11.63 3.56 -0.71
N ARG A 18 -11.54 4.38 0.34
CA ARG A 18 -12.44 4.27 1.51
C ARG A 18 -13.88 4.65 1.17
N SER A 19 -14.07 5.63 0.28
CA SER A 19 -15.39 6.02 -0.22
C SER A 19 -15.90 5.13 -1.35
N TYR A 20 -15.10 4.16 -1.80
CA TYR A 20 -15.39 3.38 -2.98
C TYR A 20 -16.62 2.49 -2.76
N PRO A 21 -17.66 2.58 -3.62
CA PRO A 21 -18.85 1.75 -3.48
C PRO A 21 -18.47 0.27 -3.60
N THR A 22 -19.08 -0.61 -2.80
CA THR A 22 -18.78 -2.05 -2.83
C THR A 22 -18.81 -2.58 -4.27
N PRO A 23 -17.67 -3.02 -4.83
CA PRO A 23 -17.61 -3.44 -6.22
C PRO A 23 -18.54 -4.63 -6.46
N ILE A 24 -19.28 -4.62 -7.56
CA ILE A 24 -19.80 -5.88 -8.11
C ILE A 24 -18.58 -6.60 -8.69
N ALA A 25 -17.94 -7.43 -7.85
CA ALA A 25 -16.57 -7.96 -7.90
C ALA A 25 -16.02 -8.49 -9.24
N ARG A 26 -16.85 -8.62 -10.29
CA ARG A 26 -16.47 -9.15 -11.60
C ARG A 26 -16.30 -8.09 -12.69
N CYS A 27 -16.89 -6.90 -12.54
CA CYS A 27 -16.88 -5.87 -13.58
C CYS A 27 -16.00 -4.66 -13.25
N ASP A 28 -15.47 -4.60 -12.03
CA ASP A 28 -14.76 -3.42 -11.57
C ASP A 28 -13.25 -3.56 -11.72
N LEU A 29 -12.71 -2.84 -12.69
CA LEU A 29 -11.26 -2.69 -12.90
C LEU A 29 -10.70 -1.44 -12.20
N HIS A 30 -11.57 -0.55 -11.72
CA HIS A 30 -11.17 0.74 -11.17
C HIS A 30 -10.64 0.60 -9.74
N LEU A 31 -11.34 -0.14 -8.86
CA LEU A 31 -10.79 -0.39 -7.51
C LEU A 31 -9.42 -1.09 -7.54
N PRO A 32 -9.19 -2.16 -8.33
CA PRO A 32 -7.85 -2.74 -8.49
C PRO A 32 -6.80 -1.74 -8.96
N ALA A 33 -7.11 -0.88 -9.94
CA ALA A 33 -6.18 0.14 -10.42
C ALA A 33 -5.79 1.15 -9.34
N LEU A 34 -6.76 1.61 -8.54
CA LEU A 34 -6.51 2.51 -7.40
C LEU A 34 -5.61 1.85 -6.33
N LEU A 35 -5.82 0.56 -6.07
CA LEU A 35 -5.01 -0.21 -5.13
C LEU A 35 -3.56 -0.35 -5.64
N GLU A 36 -3.38 -0.65 -6.93
CA GLU A 36 -2.06 -0.77 -7.57
C GLU A 36 -1.31 0.56 -7.57
N GLU A 37 -1.97 1.67 -7.94
CA GLU A 37 -1.37 3.00 -7.90
C GLU A 37 -0.91 3.36 -6.48
N ARG A 38 -1.75 3.13 -5.47
CA ARG A 38 -1.40 3.38 -4.07
C ARG A 38 -0.18 2.54 -3.65
N ALA A 39 -0.17 1.25 -4.01
CA ALA A 39 0.94 0.36 -3.69
C ALA A 39 2.26 0.83 -4.31
N GLY A 40 2.24 1.28 -5.57
CA GLY A 40 3.41 1.82 -6.26
C GLY A 40 3.96 3.08 -5.59
N LEU A 41 3.08 4.00 -5.16
CA LEU A 41 3.49 5.23 -4.47
C LEU A 41 4.07 4.96 -3.08
N VAL A 42 3.49 4.02 -2.33
CA VAL A 42 4.03 3.58 -1.03
C VAL A 42 5.41 2.94 -1.21
N ALA A 43 5.58 2.08 -2.21
CA ALA A 43 6.88 1.49 -2.52
C ALA A 43 7.92 2.57 -2.86
N HIS A 44 7.55 3.56 -3.67
CA HIS A 44 8.43 4.67 -4.01
C HIS A 44 8.78 5.52 -2.78
N LEU A 45 7.80 5.82 -1.92
CA LEU A 45 8.04 6.53 -0.67
C LEU A 45 9.03 5.76 0.22
N ASN A 46 8.83 4.45 0.39
CA ASN A 46 9.74 3.60 1.14
C ASN A 46 11.15 3.59 0.54
N SER A 47 11.29 3.56 -0.79
CA SER A 47 12.60 3.64 -1.44
C SER A 47 13.30 4.98 -1.23
N LEU A 48 12.56 6.08 -1.05
CA LEU A 48 13.11 7.40 -0.71
C LEU A 48 13.47 7.52 0.77
N GLU A 49 12.81 6.75 1.65
CA GLU A 49 13.02 6.75 3.10
C GLU A 49 14.06 5.71 3.55
N GLN A 50 14.36 4.71 2.71
CA GLN A 50 15.42 3.74 2.96
C GLN A 50 16.81 4.34 2.71
N GLU A 51 17.36 4.95 3.77
CA GLU A 51 18.81 4.91 4.02
C GLU A 51 19.25 3.42 4.16
N PRO A 52 20.50 3.04 3.82
CA PRO A 52 20.89 1.64 3.75
C PRO A 52 20.92 1.01 5.14
N ALA A 53 19.94 0.14 5.44
CA ALA A 53 20.10 -1.16 6.11
C ALA A 53 18.78 -1.61 6.77
N CYS A 54 18.11 -2.58 6.14
CA CYS A 54 17.40 -3.59 6.90
C CYS A 54 18.13 -4.92 6.63
N SER A 55 18.78 -5.47 7.65
CA SER A 55 19.28 -6.84 7.61
C SER A 55 18.12 -7.79 7.29
N PRO A 56 18.34 -8.88 6.54
CA PRO A 56 17.32 -9.87 6.21
C PRO A 56 16.59 -10.45 7.44
N GLU A 57 17.17 -10.30 8.63
CA GLU A 57 16.60 -10.67 9.94
C GLU A 57 15.32 -9.91 10.31
N ALA A 58 15.11 -8.70 9.76
CA ALA A 58 13.94 -7.87 10.06
C ALA A 58 12.79 -8.06 9.05
N SER A 59 13.03 -8.80 7.96
CA SER A 59 12.05 -9.01 6.90
C SER A 59 11.36 -10.35 7.10
N TRP A 60 10.26 -10.32 7.87
CA TRP A 60 9.21 -11.34 8.01
C TRP A 60 9.32 -12.28 9.23
N ALA A 61 8.80 -11.82 10.37
CA ALA A 61 8.28 -12.69 11.43
C ALA A 61 6.74 -12.65 11.39
N ASN A 62 6.13 -13.48 10.54
CA ASN A 62 4.74 -13.88 10.72
C ASN A 62 4.76 -15.34 11.17
N ASP A 63 4.85 -15.55 12.47
CA ASP A 63 5.04 -16.88 13.05
C ASP A 63 3.73 -17.66 13.16
N GLY A 64 2.70 -17.28 12.37
CA GLY A 64 1.42 -18.00 12.23
C GLY A 64 0.95 -18.63 13.54
N GLY A 65 0.89 -17.82 14.61
CA GLY A 65 0.77 -18.31 15.98
C GLY A 65 -0.38 -19.32 16.14
N PRO A 66 -0.30 -20.25 17.11
CA PRO A 66 -1.16 -21.43 17.21
C PRO A 66 -2.65 -21.17 17.48
N ASN A 67 -3.13 -19.94 17.33
CA ASN A 67 -4.51 -19.51 17.57
C ASN A 67 -5.19 -18.91 16.32
N ALA A 68 -4.71 -19.22 15.11
CA ALA A 68 -5.50 -19.06 13.89
C ALA A 68 -6.57 -20.17 13.84
N ALA A 69 -7.62 -20.01 14.65
CA ALA A 69 -8.79 -20.89 14.72
C ALA A 69 -9.89 -20.42 13.76
#